data_AF-A0A924YWC9-F1
#
_entry.id   AF-A0A924YWC9-F1
#
_cell.length_a   1.000
_cell.length_b   1.000
_cell.length_c   1.000
_cell.angle_alpha   90.00
_cell.angle_beta   90.00
_cell.angle_gamma   90.00
#
_symmetry.space_group_name_H-M   'P 1'
#
loop_
_entity.id
_entity.type
_entity.pdbx_description
1 polymer ?
#
loop_
_entity_poly.entity_id
_entity_poly.type
_entity_poly.pdbx_seq_one_letter_code
_entity_poly.pdbx_strand_id
1 'polypeptide(L)'
;MKDDAHPISGDDWITTWQPLVRRAVAIVARSFRSWRVETYLESADGLIWERLAESPVSTAGNSRVSWCVTVLRNSVIDQWRRDRRQQSNDHALEAMIAQDVASDEIESTSACISPLSSEDLQGISKLRLRPRIVVLAFFGRWLDIAAEDWRAWLQESAIREPFPPENFHDCGDLELRYEIIARALGIDLDSVKRMLRRLKPSLLRLQAFRHLS
;
A
#
# COMPACT_ATOMS: atom_id res chain seq x y z
N MET A 1 -31.23 29.61 -6.67
CA MET A 1 -31.52 29.59 -5.22
C MET A 1 -30.90 28.32 -4.68
N LYS A 2 -29.75 28.42 -3.99
CA LYS A 2 -29.26 27.34 -3.14
C LYS A 2 -30.04 27.53 -1.85
N ASP A 3 -30.92 26.60 -1.52
CA ASP A 3 -31.54 26.58 -0.20
C ASP A 3 -30.41 26.44 0.83
N ASP A 4 -30.31 27.43 1.70
CA ASP A 4 -29.42 27.40 2.87
C ASP A 4 -29.91 26.27 3.78
N ALA A 5 -29.37 25.07 3.57
CA ALA A 5 -29.60 23.94 4.44
C ALA A 5 -29.13 24.36 5.85
N HIS A 6 -30.09 24.62 6.73
CA HIS A 6 -29.83 25.06 8.08
C HIS A 6 -28.88 24.06 8.76
N PRO A 7 -27.72 24.52 9.27
CA PRO A 7 -26.88 23.67 10.09
C PRO A 7 -27.70 23.23 11.30
N ILE A 8 -27.71 21.91 11.55
CA ILE A 8 -28.35 21.32 12.72
C ILE A 8 -27.92 22.13 13.95
N SER A 9 -28.86 22.66 14.72
CA SER A 9 -28.52 23.40 15.94
C SER A 9 -27.77 22.48 16.89
N GLY A 10 -26.80 23.03 17.65
CA GLY A 10 -26.10 22.28 18.69
C GLY A 10 -27.07 21.62 19.68
N ASP A 11 -28.21 22.25 19.95
CA ASP A 11 -29.25 21.69 20.82
C ASP A 11 -29.95 20.48 20.18
N ASP A 12 -30.31 20.55 18.89
CA ASP A 12 -30.94 19.42 18.16
C ASP A 12 -29.99 18.23 18.06
N TRP A 13 -28.69 18.48 17.93
CA TRP A 13 -27.67 17.43 17.95
C TRP A 13 -27.70 16.63 19.25
N ILE A 14 -27.66 17.33 20.38
CA ILE A 14 -27.58 16.71 21.71
C ILE A 14 -28.89 15.99 22.02
N THR A 15 -30.05 16.62 21.76
CA THR A 15 -31.35 16.06 22.16
C THR A 15 -31.87 14.98 21.22
N THR A 16 -31.53 15.05 19.93
CA THR A 16 -32.15 14.20 18.91
C THR A 16 -31.18 13.25 18.24
N TRP A 17 -29.99 13.72 17.84
CA TRP A 17 -29.07 12.86 17.08
C TRP A 17 -28.18 11.99 17.96
N GLN A 18 -27.62 12.54 19.03
CA GLN A 18 -26.66 11.81 19.87
C GLN A 18 -27.24 10.49 20.45
N PRO A 19 -28.50 10.42 20.93
CA PRO A 19 -29.08 9.15 21.36
C PRO A 19 -29.21 8.12 20.22
N LEU A 20 -29.50 8.59 19.00
CA LEU A 20 -29.62 7.73 17.82
C LEU A 20 -28.25 7.19 17.37
N VAL A 21 -27.21 8.03 17.40
CA VAL A 21 -25.83 7.63 17.11
C VAL A 21 -25.37 6.58 18.11
N ARG A 22 -25.57 6.80 19.41
CA ARG A 22 -25.24 5.81 20.45
C ARG A 22 -25.95 4.47 20.22
N ARG A 23 -27.23 4.50 19.84
CA ARG A 23 -27.98 3.29 19.50
C ARG A 23 -27.41 2.59 18.26
N ALA A 24 -27.05 3.35 17.22
CA ALA A 24 -26.45 2.82 16.01
C ALA A 24 -25.06 2.21 16.28
N VAL A 25 -24.22 2.88 17.08
CA VAL A 25 -22.92 2.37 17.56
C VAL A 25 -23.10 1.02 18.25
N ALA A 26 -24.07 0.89 19.16
CA ALA A 26 -24.33 -0.39 19.84
C ALA A 26 -24.73 -1.51 18.87
N ILE A 27 -25.51 -1.21 17.82
CA ILE A 27 -25.90 -2.18 16.79
C ILE A 27 -24.69 -2.61 15.94
N VAL A 28 -23.88 -1.63 15.52
CA VAL A 28 -22.67 -1.89 14.72
C VAL A 28 -21.65 -2.67 15.53
N ALA A 29 -21.35 -2.26 16.76
CA ALA A 29 -20.42 -2.96 17.65
C ALA A 29 -20.81 -4.42 17.88
N ARG A 30 -22.10 -4.73 18.09
CA ARG A 30 -22.57 -6.13 18.19
C ARG A 30 -22.36 -6.94 16.91
N SER A 31 -22.41 -6.28 15.75
CA SER A 31 -22.25 -6.91 14.43
C SER A 31 -20.80 -7.26 14.11
N PHE A 32 -19.84 -6.53 14.70
CA PHE A 32 -18.41 -6.74 14.49
C PHE A 32 -17.77 -7.13 15.83
N ARG A 33 -17.59 -8.44 16.08
CA ARG A 33 -17.05 -8.99 17.35
C ARG A 33 -15.55 -8.72 17.59
N SER A 34 -14.98 -7.67 17.01
CA SER A 34 -13.55 -7.36 17.13
C SER A 34 -13.32 -6.10 17.96
N TRP A 35 -12.38 -6.16 18.91
CA TRP A 35 -11.94 -5.04 19.75
C TRP A 35 -11.60 -3.76 18.96
N ARG A 36 -11.14 -3.89 17.71
CA ARG A 36 -10.82 -2.74 16.83
C ARG A 36 -12.01 -1.84 16.48
N VAL A 37 -13.23 -2.36 16.60
CA VAL A 37 -14.45 -1.62 16.23
C VAL A 37 -14.71 -0.49 17.22
N GLU A 38 -14.31 -0.66 18.49
CA GLU A 38 -14.46 0.39 19.51
C GLU A 38 -13.61 1.61 19.15
N THR A 39 -12.34 1.40 18.78
CA THR A 39 -11.43 2.47 18.34
C THR A 39 -11.97 3.24 17.13
N TYR A 40 -12.59 2.54 16.17
CA TYR A 40 -13.17 3.22 14.99
C TYR A 40 -14.45 3.99 15.30
N LEU A 41 -15.15 3.65 16.39
CA LEU A 41 -16.42 4.28 16.78
C LEU A 41 -16.24 5.40 17.80
N GLU A 42 -15.03 5.64 18.33
CA GLU A 42 -14.72 6.79 19.20
C GLU A 42 -15.05 8.14 18.54
N SER A 43 -14.98 8.21 17.21
CA SER A 43 -15.30 9.40 16.41
C SER A 43 -16.68 9.35 15.73
N ALA A 44 -17.56 8.43 16.16
CA ALA A 44 -18.87 8.21 15.52
C ALA A 44 -19.73 9.48 15.45
N ASP A 45 -19.74 10.29 16.53
CA ASP A 45 -20.49 11.54 16.60
C ASP A 45 -20.01 12.53 15.53
N GLY A 46 -18.70 12.74 15.42
CA GLY A 46 -18.11 13.64 14.41
C GLY A 46 -18.35 13.17 12.97
N LEU A 47 -18.23 11.86 12.72
CA LEU A 47 -18.49 11.29 11.39
C LEU A 47 -19.94 11.47 10.96
N ILE A 48 -20.89 11.26 11.87
CA ILE A 48 -22.32 11.44 11.56
C ILE A 48 -22.63 12.91 11.32
N TRP A 49 -22.06 13.81 12.13
CA TRP A 49 -22.18 15.25 11.94
C TRP A 49 -21.71 15.70 10.55
N GLU A 50 -20.52 15.26 10.14
CA GLU A 50 -19.95 15.56 8.81
C GLU A 50 -20.86 15.06 7.69
N ARG A 51 -21.34 13.80 7.76
CA ARG A 51 -22.20 13.23 6.73
C ARG A 51 -23.58 13.88 6.63
N LEU A 52 -24.11 14.40 7.74
CA LEU A 52 -25.37 15.16 7.73
C LEU A 52 -25.22 16.49 6.99
N ALA A 53 -24.05 17.13 7.08
CA ALA A 53 -23.77 18.36 6.35
C ALA A 53 -23.62 18.13 4.84
N GLU A 54 -23.06 16.98 4.44
CA GLU A 54 -22.89 16.62 3.02
C GLU A 54 -24.20 16.19 2.34
N SER A 55 -25.07 15.48 3.08
CA SER A 55 -26.29 14.92 2.54
C SER A 55 -27.36 14.91 3.63
N PRO A 56 -28.22 15.94 3.68
CA PRO A 56 -29.30 15.96 4.64
C PRO A 56 -30.19 14.74 4.41
N VAL A 57 -30.40 13.96 5.47
CA VAL A 57 -31.19 12.72 5.40
C VAL A 57 -32.58 13.06 4.92
N SER A 58 -32.89 12.68 3.67
CA SER A 58 -34.28 12.66 3.22
C SER A 58 -35.00 11.59 4.03
N THR A 59 -35.80 12.02 4.99
CA THR A 59 -36.58 11.16 5.90
C THR A 59 -37.70 10.39 5.21
N ALA A 60 -37.80 10.48 3.88
CA ALA A 60 -38.75 9.72 3.09
C ALA A 60 -38.31 8.25 2.99
N GLY A 61 -38.60 7.46 4.03
CA GLY A 61 -38.67 5.99 3.96
C GLY A 61 -37.70 5.20 4.85
N ASN A 62 -36.58 5.79 5.30
CA ASN A 62 -35.62 5.10 6.18
C ASN A 62 -35.59 5.74 7.57
N SER A 63 -35.54 4.90 8.62
CA SER A 63 -35.37 5.41 9.99
C SER A 63 -33.99 6.05 10.15
N ARG A 64 -33.91 7.19 10.85
CA ARG A 64 -32.63 7.90 11.13
C ARG A 64 -31.58 6.97 11.74
N VAL A 65 -32.00 6.05 12.60
CA VAL A 65 -31.12 5.01 13.18
C VAL A 65 -30.54 4.10 12.10
N SER A 66 -31.35 3.62 11.16
CA SER A 66 -30.86 2.77 10.07
C SER A 66 -29.85 3.50 9.18
N TRP A 67 -30.05 4.80 8.96
CA TRP A 67 -29.09 5.62 8.22
C TRP A 67 -27.76 5.74 8.99
N CYS A 68 -27.80 6.05 10.30
CA CYS A 68 -26.60 6.07 11.13
C CYS A 68 -25.85 4.72 11.11
N VAL A 69 -26.59 3.61 11.22
CA VAL A 69 -26.00 2.25 11.15
C VAL A 69 -25.28 2.03 9.83
N THR A 70 -25.88 2.44 8.71
CA THR A 70 -25.27 2.31 7.38
C THR A 70 -23.98 3.13 7.27
N VAL A 71 -24.00 4.39 7.70
CA VAL A 71 -22.83 5.27 7.66
C VAL A 71 -21.68 4.71 8.49
N LEU A 72 -21.95 4.37 9.76
CA LEU A 72 -20.95 3.82 10.67
C LEU A 72 -20.40 2.48 10.17
N ARG A 73 -21.27 1.59 9.69
CA ARG A 73 -20.86 0.29 9.14
C ARG A 73 -19.94 0.44 7.92
N ASN A 74 -20.28 1.33 7.00
CA ASN A 74 -19.47 1.57 5.81
C ASN A 74 -18.10 2.15 6.19
N SER A 75 -18.06 3.08 7.15
CA SER A 75 -16.80 3.64 7.66
C SER A 75 -15.89 2.56 8.27
N VAL A 76 -16.44 1.68 9.12
CA VAL A 76 -15.70 0.55 9.70
C VAL A 76 -15.16 -0.38 8.60
N ILE A 77 -15.96 -0.71 7.59
CA ILE A 77 -15.53 -1.55 6.46
C ILE A 77 -14.41 -0.88 5.66
N ASP A 78 -14.53 0.42 5.38
CA ASP A 78 -13.53 1.14 4.60
C ASP A 78 -12.22 1.33 5.36
N GLN A 79 -12.29 1.54 6.67
CA GLN A 79 -11.10 1.53 7.53
C GLN A 79 -10.48 0.12 7.56
N TRP A 80 -11.26 -0.93 7.76
CA TRP A 80 -10.74 -2.30 7.72
C TRP A 80 -10.09 -2.65 6.37
N ARG A 81 -10.67 -2.19 5.25
CA ARG A 81 -10.06 -2.33 3.92
C ARG A 81 -8.77 -1.53 3.79
N ARG A 82 -8.70 -0.32 4.35
CA ARG A 82 -7.45 0.47 4.41
C ARG A 82 -6.38 -0.25 5.22
N ASP A 83 -6.71 -0.69 6.43
CA ASP A 83 -5.80 -1.40 7.31
C ASP A 83 -5.35 -2.73 6.70
N ARG A 84 -6.26 -3.50 6.07
CA ARG A 84 -5.89 -4.74 5.38
C ARG A 84 -5.02 -4.47 4.15
N ARG A 85 -5.26 -3.39 3.41
CA ARG A 85 -4.35 -2.95 2.35
C ARG A 85 -3.00 -2.55 2.92
N GLN A 86 -2.94 -1.98 4.11
CA GLN A 86 -1.67 -1.61 4.75
C GLN A 86 -0.93 -2.87 5.23
N GLN A 87 -1.59 -3.70 6.05
CA GLN A 87 -1.03 -4.95 6.59
C GLN A 87 -0.62 -5.96 5.52
N SER A 88 -1.43 -6.18 4.47
CA SER A 88 -1.07 -7.09 3.37
C SER A 88 0.09 -6.58 2.54
N ASN A 89 0.35 -5.27 2.56
CA ASN A 89 1.39 -4.65 1.75
C ASN A 89 2.71 -4.52 2.51
N ASP A 90 2.65 -4.33 3.83
CA ASP A 90 3.84 -4.15 4.67
C ASP A 90 4.42 -5.52 5.04
N HIS A 91 3.62 -6.45 5.58
CA HIS A 91 4.13 -7.79 5.93
C HIS A 91 4.63 -8.61 4.74
N ALA A 92 4.00 -8.49 3.57
CA ALA A 92 4.37 -9.32 2.42
C ALA A 92 5.59 -8.78 1.68
N LEU A 93 5.92 -7.50 1.80
CA LEU A 93 7.12 -6.89 1.22
C LEU A 93 8.28 -6.94 2.22
N GLU A 94 8.01 -6.74 3.51
CA GLU A 94 8.99 -6.94 4.58
C GLU A 94 9.39 -8.41 4.68
N ALA A 95 8.47 -9.38 4.61
CA ALA A 95 8.83 -10.81 4.62
C ALA A 95 9.65 -11.21 3.38
N MET A 96 9.31 -10.67 2.20
CA MET A 96 10.07 -10.88 0.95
C MET A 96 11.54 -10.53 1.10
N ILE A 97 11.83 -9.45 1.83
CA ILE A 97 13.15 -8.84 1.84
C ILE A 97 13.90 -9.21 3.12
N ALA A 98 13.20 -9.43 4.24
CA ALA A 98 13.78 -10.02 5.43
C ALA A 98 14.31 -11.44 5.17
N GLN A 99 13.74 -12.19 4.24
CA GLN A 99 14.26 -13.51 3.83
C GLN A 99 15.53 -13.40 2.97
N ASP A 100 15.68 -12.29 2.24
CA ASP A 100 16.88 -11.94 1.47
C ASP A 100 18.00 -11.43 2.41
N VAL A 101 17.67 -10.53 3.33
CA VAL A 101 18.60 -9.95 4.32
C VAL A 101 19.00 -10.94 5.42
N ALA A 102 18.11 -11.82 5.87
CA ALA A 102 18.48 -12.90 6.79
C ALA A 102 19.41 -13.95 6.15
N SER A 103 19.53 -13.95 4.80
CA SER A 103 20.54 -14.75 4.10
C SER A 103 21.90 -14.05 4.03
N ASP A 104 21.98 -12.74 4.30
CA ASP A 104 23.23 -11.95 4.30
C ASP A 104 24.02 -12.04 5.63
N GLU A 105 23.42 -12.50 6.74
CA GLU A 105 24.17 -12.80 7.98
C GLU A 105 24.90 -14.16 7.92
N ILE A 106 24.77 -14.91 6.82
CA ILE A 106 25.65 -16.02 6.47
C ILE A 106 26.75 -15.45 5.58
N GLU A 107 27.82 -14.97 6.21
CA GLU A 107 29.09 -14.68 5.53
C GLU A 107 29.43 -15.85 4.57
N SER A 108 29.46 -15.55 3.26
CA SER A 108 29.81 -16.47 2.16
C SER A 108 28.74 -17.46 1.63
N THR A 109 27.49 -17.01 1.42
CA THR A 109 26.59 -17.69 0.47
C THR A 109 26.31 -16.88 -0.80
N SER A 110 27.34 -16.79 -1.65
CA SER A 110 27.20 -16.78 -3.13
C SER A 110 26.60 -18.12 -3.66
N ALA A 111 25.83 -18.82 -2.83
CA ALA A 111 25.34 -20.16 -3.07
C ALA A 111 23.81 -20.10 -3.19
N CYS A 112 23.33 -20.36 -4.41
CA CYS A 112 21.94 -20.67 -4.77
C CYS A 112 20.99 -19.55 -5.21
N ILE A 113 21.44 -18.35 -5.59
CA ILE A 113 20.64 -17.55 -6.52
C ILE A 113 20.93 -18.09 -7.93
N SER A 114 20.07 -18.99 -8.43
CA SER A 114 20.20 -19.49 -9.81
C SER A 114 20.23 -18.33 -10.79
N PRO A 115 21.08 -18.32 -11.83
CA PRO A 115 21.07 -17.27 -12.85
C PRO A 115 19.68 -17.12 -13.47
N LEU A 116 19.36 -15.92 -13.98
CA LEU A 116 18.08 -15.71 -14.68
C LEU A 116 17.96 -16.68 -15.86
N SER A 117 16.91 -17.50 -15.85
CA SER A 117 16.62 -18.39 -16.98
C SER A 117 16.18 -17.58 -18.20
N SER A 118 16.25 -18.18 -19.40
CA SER A 118 15.72 -17.56 -20.62
C SER A 118 14.23 -17.22 -20.51
N GLU A 119 13.45 -18.04 -19.78
CA GLU A 119 12.04 -17.77 -19.50
C GLU A 119 11.88 -16.55 -18.57
N ASP A 120 12.72 -16.41 -17.55
CA ASP A 120 12.73 -15.25 -16.66
C ASP A 120 13.04 -13.97 -17.43
N LEU A 121 14.07 -13.99 -18.27
CA LEU A 121 14.45 -12.87 -19.13
C LEU A 121 13.30 -12.48 -20.07
N GLN A 122 12.59 -13.46 -20.64
CA GLN A 122 11.40 -13.20 -21.47
C GLN A 122 10.23 -12.64 -20.65
N GLY A 123 10.08 -13.03 -19.38
CA GLY A 123 9.10 -12.46 -18.48
C GLY A 123 9.43 -11.01 -18.11
N ILE A 124 10.70 -10.74 -17.81
CA ILE A 124 11.24 -9.43 -17.46
C ILE A 124 11.15 -8.46 -18.66
N SER A 125 11.41 -8.92 -19.88
CA SER A 125 11.34 -8.07 -21.09
C SER A 125 9.94 -7.55 -21.39
N LYS A 126 8.88 -8.25 -20.94
CA LYS A 126 7.48 -7.81 -21.04
C LYS A 126 7.16 -6.65 -20.09
N LEU A 127 7.98 -6.41 -19.07
CA LEU A 127 7.81 -5.27 -18.16
C LEU A 127 8.17 -3.98 -18.87
N ARG A 128 7.52 -2.88 -18.48
CA ARG A 128 7.93 -1.54 -18.92
C ARG A 128 9.38 -1.29 -18.49
N LEU A 129 10.13 -0.56 -19.32
CA LEU A 129 11.59 -0.44 -19.19
C LEU A 129 12.04 0.09 -17.83
N ARG A 130 11.49 1.23 -17.37
CA ARG A 130 11.90 1.81 -16.08
C ARG A 130 11.59 0.91 -14.88
N PRO A 131 10.37 0.35 -14.73
CA PRO A 131 10.11 -0.64 -13.68
C PRO A 131 10.96 -1.91 -13.75
N ARG A 132 11.33 -2.34 -14.97
CA ARG A 132 12.26 -3.47 -15.19
C ARG A 132 13.64 -3.19 -14.61
N ILE A 133 14.20 -2.02 -14.92
CA ILE A 133 15.50 -1.56 -14.39
C ILE A 133 15.47 -1.50 -12.87
N VAL A 134 14.39 -0.94 -12.29
CA VAL A 134 14.23 -0.85 -10.83
C VAL A 134 14.26 -2.23 -10.17
N VAL A 135 13.52 -3.20 -10.70
CA VAL A 135 13.54 -4.58 -10.14
C VAL A 135 14.92 -5.19 -10.22
N LEU A 136 15.55 -5.15 -11.40
CA LEU A 136 16.85 -5.80 -11.60
C LEU A 136 17.94 -5.16 -10.73
N ALA A 137 17.92 -3.83 -10.61
CA ALA A 137 18.77 -3.09 -9.70
C ALA A 137 18.54 -3.49 -8.24
N PHE A 138 17.28 -3.46 -7.82
CA PHE A 138 16.90 -3.64 -6.42
C PHE A 138 17.25 -5.04 -5.88
N PHE A 139 17.07 -6.08 -6.69
CA PHE A 139 17.40 -7.46 -6.34
C PHE A 139 18.81 -7.88 -6.76
N GLY A 140 19.67 -6.95 -7.19
CA GLY A 140 21.04 -7.27 -7.60
C GLY A 140 21.18 -8.13 -8.87
N ARG A 141 20.10 -8.28 -9.64
CA ARG A 141 20.02 -9.13 -10.85
C ARG A 141 20.42 -8.40 -12.13
N TRP A 142 20.83 -7.15 -12.04
CA TRP A 142 21.34 -6.40 -13.19
C TRP A 142 22.65 -7.01 -13.74
N LEU A 143 23.41 -7.72 -12.90
CA LEU A 143 24.63 -8.44 -13.26
C LEU A 143 24.38 -9.62 -14.21
N ASP A 144 23.15 -10.13 -14.24
CA ASP A 144 22.73 -11.21 -15.14
C ASP A 144 22.42 -10.70 -16.57
N ILE A 145 22.44 -9.38 -16.78
CA ILE A 145 22.17 -8.74 -18.08
C ILE A 145 23.49 -8.37 -18.76
N ALA A 146 23.57 -8.56 -20.08
CA ALA A 146 24.73 -8.10 -20.85
C ALA A 146 24.95 -6.60 -20.62
N ALA A 147 26.20 -6.19 -20.43
CA ALA A 147 26.54 -4.81 -20.06
C ALA A 147 26.08 -3.80 -21.12
N GLU A 148 26.12 -4.19 -22.40
CA GLU A 148 25.64 -3.39 -23.53
C GLU A 148 24.12 -3.15 -23.46
N ASP A 149 23.35 -4.21 -23.20
CA ASP A 149 21.90 -4.13 -23.07
C ASP A 149 21.48 -3.31 -21.85
N TRP A 150 22.16 -3.53 -20.71
CA TRP A 150 21.91 -2.74 -19.50
C TRP A 150 22.15 -1.26 -19.74
N ARG A 151 23.29 -0.92 -20.37
CA ARG A 151 23.63 0.47 -20.72
C ARG A 151 22.59 1.09 -21.64
N ALA A 152 22.17 0.35 -22.68
CA ALA A 152 21.13 0.81 -23.60
C ALA A 152 19.81 1.11 -22.86
N TRP A 153 19.42 0.25 -21.92
CA TRP A 153 18.21 0.45 -21.12
C TRP A 153 18.28 1.68 -20.21
N LEU A 154 19.44 1.93 -19.58
CA LEU A 154 19.65 3.14 -18.76
C LEU A 154 19.54 4.40 -19.62
N GLN A 155 20.17 4.41 -20.79
CA GLN A 155 20.11 5.54 -21.74
C GLN A 155 18.69 5.80 -22.23
N GLU A 156 17.96 4.77 -22.68
CA GLU A 156 16.57 4.90 -23.14
C GLU A 156 15.64 5.38 -22.03
N SER A 157 15.90 5.01 -20.77
CA SER A 157 15.13 5.47 -19.61
C SER A 157 15.58 6.82 -19.05
N ALA A 158 16.60 7.45 -19.63
CA ALA A 158 17.25 8.66 -19.12
C ALA A 158 17.74 8.53 -17.66
N ILE A 159 18.20 7.34 -17.27
CA ILE A 159 18.81 7.07 -15.97
C ILE A 159 20.33 7.29 -16.09
N ARG A 160 20.92 8.02 -15.14
CA ARG A 160 22.35 8.33 -15.16
C ARG A 160 23.18 7.14 -14.67
N GLU A 161 24.30 6.90 -15.32
CA GLU A 161 25.32 5.95 -14.87
C GLU A 161 26.22 6.56 -13.78
N PRO A 162 26.76 5.74 -12.85
CA PRO A 162 26.49 4.31 -12.68
C PRO A 162 25.12 4.05 -12.05
N PHE A 163 24.44 3.00 -12.49
CA PHE A 163 23.19 2.52 -11.87
C PHE A 163 23.17 0.98 -11.77
N PRO A 164 22.91 0.40 -10.59
CA PRO A 164 22.69 1.08 -9.30
C PRO A 164 23.89 1.93 -8.85
N PRO A 165 23.69 2.96 -8.00
CA PRO A 165 24.79 3.71 -7.41
C PRO A 165 25.73 2.79 -6.62
N GLU A 166 27.03 3.14 -6.55
CA GLU A 166 28.06 2.30 -5.90
C GLU A 166 27.71 1.96 -4.45
N ASN A 167 27.15 2.91 -3.71
CA ASN A 167 26.74 2.73 -2.32
C ASN A 167 25.51 1.84 -2.12
N PHE A 168 24.89 1.35 -3.19
CA PHE A 168 23.74 0.44 -3.10
C PHE A 168 24.15 -0.94 -2.57
N HIS A 169 25.33 -1.43 -2.96
CA HIS A 169 25.79 -2.79 -2.61
C HIS A 169 26.17 -2.92 -1.14
N ASP A 170 26.74 -1.88 -0.56
CA ASP A 170 27.18 -1.86 0.85
C ASP A 170 26.01 -1.60 1.82
N CYS A 171 24.82 -1.35 1.28
CA CYS A 171 23.65 -0.98 2.06
C CYS A 171 22.93 -2.23 2.56
N GLY A 172 23.17 -2.64 3.81
CA GLY A 172 22.41 -3.70 4.48
C GLY A 172 21.00 -3.27 4.92
N ASP A 173 20.76 -1.97 5.07
CA ASP A 173 19.45 -1.43 5.44
C ASP A 173 18.53 -1.32 4.22
N LEU A 174 17.34 -1.90 4.35
CA LEU A 174 16.38 -1.96 3.28
C LEU A 174 15.77 -0.59 2.93
N GLU A 175 15.42 0.18 3.94
CA GLU A 175 14.80 1.49 3.75
C GLU A 175 15.78 2.41 3.00
N LEU A 176 17.05 2.35 3.38
CA LEU A 176 18.13 3.07 2.72
C LEU A 176 18.36 2.60 1.28
N ARG A 177 18.21 1.29 0.96
CA ARG A 177 18.22 0.81 -0.44
C ARG A 177 17.12 1.46 -1.28
N TYR A 178 15.90 1.55 -0.75
CA TYR A 178 14.81 2.25 -1.43
C TYR A 178 15.15 3.73 -1.65
N GLU A 179 15.71 4.41 -0.65
CA GLU A 179 16.11 5.81 -0.75
C GLU A 179 17.20 6.04 -1.79
N ILE A 180 18.21 5.17 -1.86
CA ILE A 180 19.30 5.24 -2.84
C ILE A 180 18.72 5.14 -4.26
N ILE A 181 17.85 4.17 -4.52
CA ILE A 181 17.20 4.00 -5.81
C ILE A 181 16.28 5.17 -6.14
N ALA A 182 15.49 5.65 -5.17
CA ALA A 182 14.61 6.80 -5.34
C ALA A 182 15.39 8.06 -5.74
N ARG A 183 16.47 8.35 -5.01
CA ARG A 183 17.37 9.48 -5.27
C ARG A 183 18.03 9.39 -6.64
N ALA A 184 18.56 8.23 -7.01
CA ALA A 184 19.20 8.01 -8.30
C ALA A 184 18.22 8.17 -9.49
N LEU A 185 16.95 7.86 -9.29
CA LEU A 185 15.89 8.00 -10.29
C LEU A 185 15.21 9.37 -10.27
N GLY A 186 15.47 10.21 -9.27
CA GLY A 186 14.80 11.50 -9.08
C GLY A 186 13.31 11.39 -8.83
N ILE A 187 12.87 10.36 -8.10
CA ILE A 187 11.46 10.14 -7.73
C ILE A 187 11.32 9.97 -6.21
N ASP A 188 10.08 10.06 -5.71
CA ASP A 188 9.80 9.85 -4.30
C ASP A 188 9.94 8.37 -3.88
N LEU A 189 10.25 8.17 -2.60
CA LEU A 189 10.43 6.86 -1.98
C LEU A 189 9.19 5.97 -2.15
N ASP A 190 8.00 6.54 -1.93
CA ASP A 190 6.73 5.83 -2.04
C ASP A 190 6.48 5.35 -3.47
N SER A 191 6.91 6.10 -4.49
CA SER A 191 6.82 5.71 -5.89
C SER A 191 7.67 4.47 -6.19
N VAL A 192 8.88 4.35 -5.63
CA VAL A 192 9.71 3.14 -5.76
C VAL A 192 9.03 1.95 -5.07
N LYS A 193 8.61 2.12 -3.81
CA LYS A 193 7.91 1.08 -3.04
C LYS A 193 6.65 0.61 -3.78
N ARG A 194 5.85 1.54 -4.29
CA ARG A 194 4.62 1.26 -5.06
C ARG A 194 4.93 0.54 -6.37
N MET A 195 6.02 0.89 -7.04
CA MET A 195 6.45 0.25 -8.28
C MET A 195 6.80 -1.22 -8.03
N LEU A 196 7.66 -1.50 -7.05
CA LEU A 196 8.05 -2.87 -6.68
C LEU A 196 6.86 -3.70 -6.22
N ARG A 197 5.98 -3.11 -5.39
CA ARG A 197 4.73 -3.76 -4.96
C ARG A 197 3.81 -4.15 -6.11
N ARG A 198 3.66 -3.30 -7.12
CA ARG A 198 2.83 -3.60 -8.31
C ARG A 198 3.44 -4.70 -9.18
N LEU A 199 4.76 -4.84 -9.17
CA LEU A 199 5.46 -5.87 -9.94
C LEU A 199 5.51 -7.22 -9.23
N LYS A 200 5.36 -7.26 -7.89
CA LYS A 200 5.39 -8.50 -7.10
C LYS A 200 4.63 -9.68 -7.74
N PRO A 201 3.37 -9.56 -8.17
CA PRO A 201 2.64 -10.70 -8.75
C PRO A 201 3.24 -11.21 -10.06
N SER A 202 3.88 -10.33 -10.84
CA SER A 202 4.61 -10.71 -12.05
C SER A 202 5.94 -11.38 -11.71
N LEU A 203 6.65 -10.87 -10.70
CA LEU A 203 7.92 -11.43 -10.25
C LEU A 203 7.75 -12.83 -9.67
N LEU A 204 6.74 -13.07 -8.84
CA LEU A 204 6.51 -14.40 -8.25
C LEU A 204 6.20 -15.51 -9.27
N ARG A 205 5.91 -15.16 -10.54
CA ARG A 205 5.76 -16.14 -11.62
C ARG A 205 7.10 -16.60 -12.18
N LEU A 206 8.11 -15.73 -12.10
CA LEU A 206 9.47 -15.95 -12.57
C LEU A 206 10.18 -16.90 -11.61
N GLN A 207 10.82 -17.94 -12.15
CA GLN A 207 11.48 -18.98 -11.36
C GLN A 207 12.53 -18.37 -10.42
N ALA A 208 13.33 -17.44 -10.94
CA ALA A 208 14.35 -16.70 -10.21
C ALA A 208 13.85 -15.92 -8.98
N PHE A 209 12.55 -15.65 -8.85
CA PHE A 209 11.97 -14.81 -7.80
C PHE A 209 10.92 -15.56 -6.95
N ARG A 210 10.72 -16.87 -7.17
CA ARG A 210 9.71 -17.66 -6.43
C ARG A 210 10.01 -17.79 -4.95
N HIS A 211 11.27 -17.71 -4.55
CA HIS A 211 11.68 -17.75 -3.14
C HIS A 211 11.27 -16.49 -2.36
N LEU A 212 10.78 -15.46 -3.05
CA LEU A 212 10.26 -14.23 -2.44
C LEU A 212 8.77 -14.37 -2.02
N SER A 213 8.23 -15.58 -1.88
CA SER A 213 6.80 -15.80 -1.59
C SER A 213 6.50 -15.91 -0.11
#